data_AF-A0A820EWX6-F1
#
_entry.id   AF-A0A820EWX6-F1
#
_cell.length_a   1.000
_cell.length_b   1.000
_cell.length_c   1.000
_cell.angle_alpha   90.00
_cell.angle_beta   90.00
_cell.angle_gamma   90.00
#
_symmetry.space_group_name_H-M   'P 1'
#
loop_
_entity.id
_entity.type
_entity.pdbx_description
1 polymer ?
#
loop_
_entity_poly.entity_id
_entity_poly.type
_entity_poly.pdbx_seq_one_letter_code
_entity_poly.pdbx_strand_id
1 'polypeptide(L)'
;MSPKIDSLELAHLHFIPKPHKPDTSLRPIVAAIHAPATEISKFLNDLLAPIFLRVARQTTFINSIDLVRALEKYAANGHLKPTTLFITFDVENLYTMIPRQGALEVLLQFLERNLHNNKIRTLRIDDIMRMARLVLDTNIFCLRK
;
A
#
# COMPACT_ATOMS: atom_id res chain seq x y z
N MET A 1 3.06 21.08 -11.83
CA MET A 1 4.49 21.11 -11.46
C MET A 1 5.21 20.29 -12.52
N SER A 2 6.04 20.92 -13.35
CA SER A 2 6.74 20.20 -14.42
C SER A 2 7.85 19.33 -13.81
N PRO A 3 8.03 18.07 -14.25
CA PRO A 3 9.10 17.22 -13.73
C PRO A 3 10.47 17.85 -14.08
N LYS A 4 11.36 17.95 -13.09
CA LYS A 4 12.74 18.36 -13.31
C LYS A 4 13.50 17.15 -13.86
N ILE A 5 13.68 17.10 -15.18
CA ILE A 5 14.32 15.98 -15.87
C ILE A 5 15.78 15.81 -15.41
N ASP A 6 16.45 16.93 -15.09
CA ASP A 6 17.85 16.95 -14.67
C ASP A 6 18.11 16.38 -13.27
N SER A 7 17.05 16.08 -12.49
CA SER A 7 17.15 15.49 -11.15
C SER A 7 16.72 14.02 -11.11
N LEU A 8 16.63 13.35 -12.26
CA LEU A 8 16.18 11.96 -12.34
C LEU A 8 17.33 11.00 -11.99
N GLU A 9 17.08 10.08 -11.06
CA GLU A 9 18.06 9.08 -10.62
C GLU A 9 17.45 7.68 -10.62
N LEU A 10 18.28 6.65 -10.76
CA LEU A 10 17.83 5.27 -10.56
C LEU A 10 17.54 5.04 -9.08
N ALA A 11 16.54 4.21 -8.78
CA ALA A 11 16.29 3.79 -7.42
C ALA A 11 17.44 2.89 -6.91
N HIS A 12 17.76 2.97 -5.62
CA HIS A 12 18.86 2.22 -5.02
C HIS A 12 18.38 1.16 -4.03
N LEU A 13 18.93 -0.05 -4.12
CA LEU A 13 18.68 -1.12 -3.15
C LEU A 13 19.63 -0.99 -1.95
N HIS A 14 19.05 -0.96 -0.75
CA HIS A 14 19.74 -0.97 0.54
C HIS A 14 19.31 -2.19 1.36
N PHE A 15 20.19 -2.64 2.25
CA PHE A 15 19.89 -3.70 3.20
C PHE A 15 19.93 -3.15 4.62
N ILE A 16 18.80 -3.26 5.33
CA ILE A 16 18.67 -2.81 6.71
C ILE A 16 18.62 -4.03 7.63
N PRO A 17 19.47 -4.12 8.68
CA PRO A 17 19.39 -5.21 9.65
C PRO A 17 18.02 -5.27 10.34
N LYS A 18 17.53 -6.49 10.60
CA LYS A 18 16.37 -6.72 11.47
C LYS A 18 16.87 -7.02 12.88
N PRO A 19 16.99 -6.03 13.79
CA PRO A 19 17.63 -6.21 15.09
C PRO A 19 16.89 -7.17 16.02
N HIS A 20 15.61 -7.46 15.73
CA HIS A 20 14.76 -8.38 16.49
C HIS A 20 14.86 -9.83 16.00
N LYS A 21 15.68 -10.15 14.99
CA LYS A 21 15.89 -11.53 14.51
C LYS A 21 17.31 -12.01 14.83
N PRO A 22 17.47 -13.22 15.39
CA PRO A 22 18.76 -13.73 15.90
C PRO A 22 19.78 -14.05 14.79
N ASP A 23 19.32 -14.21 13.55
CA ASP A 23 20.10 -14.64 12.38
C ASP A 23 20.73 -13.49 11.58
N THR A 24 20.64 -12.24 12.06
CA THR A 24 21.06 -11.06 11.30
C THR A 24 20.32 -10.94 9.95
N SER A 25 19.04 -11.36 9.90
CA SER A 25 18.22 -11.22 8.68
C SER A 25 18.20 -9.76 8.20
N LEU A 26 18.45 -9.56 6.91
CA LEU A 26 18.42 -8.24 6.27
C LEU A 26 17.03 -7.96 5.68
N ARG A 27 16.64 -6.68 5.64
CA ARG A 27 15.47 -6.18 4.94
C ARG A 27 15.93 -5.41 3.70
N PRO A 28 15.69 -5.93 2.48
CA PRO A 28 15.90 -5.15 1.28
C PRO A 28 14.92 -3.98 1.23
N ILE A 29 15.41 -2.77 0.99
CA ILE A 29 14.64 -1.53 0.86
C ILE A 29 15.09 -0.81 -0.40
N VAL A 30 14.14 -0.43 -1.26
CA VAL A 30 14.42 0.35 -2.46
C VAL A 30 14.15 1.83 -2.17
N ALA A 31 15.20 2.65 -2.22
CA ALA A 31 15.12 4.10 -2.12
C ALA A 31 14.88 4.70 -3.51
N ALA A 32 13.65 5.14 -3.76
CA ALA A 32 13.20 5.62 -5.07
C ALA A 32 12.82 7.11 -5.08
N ILE A 33 13.43 7.96 -4.23
CA ILE A 33 12.99 9.36 -4.03
C ILE A 33 13.00 10.17 -5.33
N HIS A 34 13.94 9.89 -6.24
CA HIS A 34 14.11 10.59 -7.51
C HIS A 34 13.90 9.68 -8.74
N ALA A 35 13.23 8.54 -8.54
CA ALA A 35 13.00 7.57 -9.60
C ALA A 35 11.96 8.05 -10.63
N PRO A 36 12.02 7.54 -11.88
CA PRO A 36 11.18 8.01 -12.98
C PRO A 36 9.67 7.99 -12.72
N ALA A 37 9.20 7.04 -11.93
CA ALA A 37 7.78 6.87 -11.63
C ALA A 37 7.34 7.45 -10.28
N THR A 38 8.23 8.10 -9.52
CA THR A 38 7.94 8.56 -8.15
C THR A 38 6.84 9.61 -8.12
N GLU A 39 6.89 10.59 -9.02
CA GLU A 39 5.84 11.61 -9.11
C GLU A 39 4.50 11.03 -9.57
N ILE A 40 4.51 10.02 -10.45
CA ILE A 40 3.30 9.31 -10.89
C ILE A 40 2.72 8.50 -9.73
N SER A 41 3.56 7.80 -8.98
CA SER A 41 3.16 7.05 -7.80
C SER A 41 2.58 7.96 -6.72
N LYS A 42 3.19 9.13 -6.50
CA LYS A 42 2.69 10.15 -5.57
C LYS A 42 1.35 10.70 -6.03
N PHE A 43 1.23 11.05 -7.31
CA PHE A 43 -0.03 11.52 -7.88
C PHE A 43 -1.17 10.49 -7.72
N LEU A 44 -0.89 9.21 -8.02
CA LEU A 44 -1.84 8.12 -7.81
C LEU A 44 -2.20 7.95 -6.33
N ASN A 45 -1.22 8.02 -5.44
CA ASN A 45 -1.49 7.94 -4.00
C ASN A 45 -2.43 9.07 -3.54
N ASP A 46 -2.14 10.32 -3.92
CA ASP A 46 -2.95 11.47 -3.53
C ASP A 46 -4.38 11.39 -4.11
N LEU A 47 -4.52 10.80 -5.30
CA LEU A 47 -5.80 10.56 -5.95
C LEU A 47 -6.61 9.44 -5.26
N LEU A 48 -5.97 8.33 -4.93
CA LEU A 48 -6.62 7.10 -4.49
C LEU A 48 -6.79 7.00 -2.97
N ALA A 49 -5.87 7.58 -2.19
CA ALA A 49 -5.85 7.46 -0.73
C ALA A 49 -7.16 7.90 -0.06
N PRO A 50 -7.83 9.01 -0.44
CA PRO A 50 -9.09 9.40 0.18
C PRO A 50 -10.20 8.35 0.01
N ILE A 51 -10.25 7.69 -1.17
CA ILE A 51 -11.25 6.68 -1.48
C ILE A 51 -10.91 5.38 -0.73
N PHE A 52 -9.64 4.98 -0.78
CA PHE A 52 -9.15 3.80 -0.07
C PHE A 52 -9.40 3.92 1.44
N LEU A 53 -9.02 5.03 2.07
CA LEU A 53 -9.19 5.24 3.51
C LEU A 53 -10.65 5.22 3.93
N ARG A 54 -11.57 5.71 3.08
CA ARG A 54 -13.01 5.64 3.35
C ARG A 54 -13.50 4.18 3.43
N VAL A 55 -13.05 3.33 2.52
CA VAL A 55 -13.42 1.90 2.48
C VAL A 55 -12.70 1.11 3.57
N ALA A 56 -11.39 1.32 3.74
CA ALA A 56 -10.56 0.61 4.69
C ALA A 56 -11.05 0.80 6.14
N ARG A 57 -11.52 1.99 6.50
CA ARG A 57 -12.09 2.30 7.83
C ARG A 57 -13.31 1.44 8.21
N GLN A 58 -13.96 0.79 7.25
CA GLN A 58 -15.12 -0.06 7.52
C GLN A 58 -14.72 -1.49 7.91
N THR A 59 -13.49 -1.91 7.59
CA THR A 59 -13.05 -3.32 7.70
C THR A 59 -11.71 -3.48 8.40
N THR A 60 -10.99 -2.39 8.66
CA THR A 60 -9.64 -2.41 9.24
C THR A 60 -9.51 -1.32 10.32
N PHE A 61 -8.66 -1.59 11.30
CA PHE A 61 -8.26 -0.62 12.32
C PHE A 61 -7.07 0.20 11.81
N ILE A 62 -7.10 1.50 12.04
CA ILE A 62 -6.04 2.39 11.52
C ILE A 62 -4.75 2.28 12.35
N ASN A 63 -4.89 1.99 13.65
CA ASN A 63 -3.77 1.84 14.59
C ASN A 63 -4.17 1.00 15.82
N SER A 64 -3.22 0.78 16.72
CA SER A 64 -3.43 -0.01 17.94
C SER A 64 -4.44 0.63 18.91
N ILE A 65 -4.52 1.95 18.97
CA ILE A 65 -5.48 2.66 19.84
C ILE A 65 -6.91 2.43 19.33
N ASP A 66 -7.12 2.49 18.02
CA ASP A 66 -8.40 2.22 17.37
C ASP A 66 -8.87 0.77 17.62
N LEU A 67 -7.94 -0.19 17.52
CA LEU A 67 -8.21 -1.59 17.86
C LEU A 67 -8.63 -1.75 19.33
N VAL A 68 -7.90 -1.17 20.27
CA VAL A 68 -8.24 -1.27 21.71
C VAL A 68 -9.62 -0.70 21.99
N ARG A 69 -9.95 0.49 21.47
CA ARG A 69 -11.27 1.11 21.62
C ARG A 69 -12.39 0.25 21.02
N ALA A 70 -12.14 -0.37 19.86
CA ALA A 70 -13.11 -1.27 19.24
C ALA A 70 -13.33 -2.53 20.09
N LEU A 71 -12.28 -3.10 20.67
CA LEU A 71 -12.37 -4.24 21.58
C LEU A 71 -13.09 -3.89 22.88
N GLU A 72 -12.81 -2.73 23.47
CA GLU A 72 -13.52 -2.22 24.67
C GLU A 72 -15.01 -2.06 24.39
N LYS A 73 -15.38 -1.46 23.24
CA LYS A 73 -16.78 -1.34 22.82
C LYS A 73 -17.43 -2.71 22.58
N TYR A 74 -16.71 -3.64 21.95
CA TYR A 74 -17.19 -5.01 21.72
C TYR A 74 -17.42 -5.74 23.06
N ALA A 75 -16.54 -5.53 24.04
CA ALA A 75 -16.68 -6.05 25.39
C ALA A 75 -17.87 -5.43 26.14
N ALA A 76 -18.00 -4.10 26.11
CA ALA A 76 -19.08 -3.36 26.76
C ALA A 76 -20.48 -3.76 26.24
N ASN A 77 -20.56 -4.17 24.98
CA ASN A 77 -21.79 -4.70 24.38
C ASN A 77 -22.05 -6.19 24.73
N GLY A 78 -21.24 -6.79 25.60
CA GLY A 78 -21.41 -8.18 26.03
C GLY A 78 -21.02 -9.22 24.98
N HIS A 79 -20.28 -8.84 23.93
CA HIS A 79 -19.92 -9.77 22.86
C HIS A 79 -18.66 -10.61 23.19
N LEU A 80 -17.80 -10.16 24.12
CA LEU A 80 -16.72 -10.99 24.65
C LEU A 80 -17.28 -11.97 25.69
N LYS A 81 -17.38 -13.23 25.29
CA LYS A 81 -17.82 -14.33 26.16
C LYS A 81 -16.59 -15.06 26.72
N PRO A 82 -16.73 -15.80 27.83
CA PRO A 82 -15.66 -16.68 28.31
C PRO A 82 -15.16 -17.71 27.28
N THR A 83 -15.99 -18.02 26.28
CA THR A 83 -15.67 -18.94 25.17
C THR A 83 -15.07 -18.25 23.95
N THR A 84 -14.89 -16.91 23.97
CA THR A 84 -14.28 -16.18 22.86
C THR A 84 -12.81 -16.54 22.74
N LEU A 85 -12.38 -16.95 21.54
CA LEU A 85 -11.00 -17.22 21.21
C LEU A 85 -10.41 -16.08 20.38
N PHE A 86 -9.19 -15.67 20.73
CA PHE A 86 -8.40 -14.75 19.93
C PHE A 86 -7.40 -15.54 19.10
N ILE A 87 -7.36 -15.23 17.81
CA ILE A 87 -6.45 -15.86 16.85
C ILE A 87 -5.69 -14.74 16.16
N THR A 88 -4.38 -14.92 16.02
CA THR A 88 -3.51 -14.02 15.30
C THR A 88 -2.96 -14.73 14.06
N PHE A 89 -2.97 -14.02 12.94
CA PHE A 89 -2.33 -14.43 11.70
C PHE A 89 -1.30 -13.38 11.33
N ASP A 90 -0.10 -13.81 10.92
CA ASP A 90 0.94 -12.94 10.39
C ASP A 90 1.19 -13.29 8.93
N VAL A 91 1.27 -12.26 8.08
CA VAL A 91 1.52 -12.43 6.64
C VAL A 91 2.99 -12.09 6.37
N GLU A 92 3.79 -13.13 6.11
CA GLU A 92 5.20 -12.95 5.81
C GLU A 92 5.41 -12.33 4.43
N ASN A 93 6.39 -11.42 4.33
CA ASN A 93 6.88 -10.86 3.07
C ASN A 93 5.79 -10.24 2.17
N LEU A 94 4.74 -9.66 2.77
CA LEU A 94 3.56 -9.13 2.08
C LEU A 94 3.90 -8.36 0.79
N TYR A 95 4.78 -7.37 0.87
CA TYR A 95 5.12 -6.51 -0.27
C TYR A 95 5.74 -7.26 -1.46
N THR A 96 6.58 -8.27 -1.21
CA THR A 96 7.24 -9.02 -2.29
C THR A 96 6.39 -10.16 -2.84
N MET A 97 5.33 -10.55 -2.12
CA MET A 97 4.44 -11.65 -2.48
C MET A 97 3.19 -11.22 -3.24
N ILE A 98 2.96 -9.92 -3.44
CA ILE A 98 1.82 -9.43 -4.21
C ILE A 98 2.15 -9.52 -5.72
N PRO A 99 1.47 -10.38 -6.50
CA PRO A 99 1.71 -10.48 -7.94
C PRO A 99 1.23 -9.19 -8.63
N ARG A 100 2.06 -8.64 -9.52
CA ARG A 100 1.77 -7.37 -10.22
C ARG A 100 0.41 -7.39 -10.93
N GLN A 101 0.12 -8.46 -11.66
CA GLN A 101 -1.14 -8.58 -12.40
C GLN A 101 -2.35 -8.67 -11.46
N GLY A 102 -2.25 -9.44 -10.37
CA GLY A 102 -3.30 -9.50 -9.35
C GLY A 102 -3.52 -8.15 -8.65
N ALA A 103 -2.46 -7.37 -8.40
CA ALA A 103 -2.59 -6.02 -7.85
C ALA A 103 -3.38 -5.08 -8.78
N LEU A 104 -3.12 -5.14 -10.09
CA LEU A 104 -3.85 -4.36 -11.08
C LEU A 104 -5.32 -4.79 -11.18
N GLU A 105 -5.61 -6.08 -11.13
CA GLU A 105 -6.97 -6.61 -11.16
C GLU A 105 -7.77 -6.17 -9.93
N VAL A 106 -7.17 -6.29 -8.73
CA VAL A 106 -7.80 -5.84 -7.49
C VAL A 106 -8.00 -4.33 -7.50
N LEU A 107 -7.06 -3.55 -8.02
CA LEU A 107 -7.22 -2.11 -8.17
C LEU A 107 -8.38 -1.77 -9.12
N LEU A 108 -8.48 -2.43 -10.28
CA LEU A 108 -9.59 -2.22 -11.21
C LEU A 108 -10.94 -2.50 -10.55
N GLN A 109 -11.08 -3.66 -9.91
CA GLN A 109 -12.30 -4.03 -9.19
C GLN A 109 -12.63 -3.03 -8.07
N PHE A 110 -11.61 -2.55 -7.36
CA PHE A 110 -11.76 -1.52 -6.34
C PHE A 110 -12.31 -0.23 -6.93
N LEU A 111 -11.77 0.24 -8.06
CA LEU A 111 -12.21 1.46 -8.72
C LEU A 111 -13.64 1.33 -9.26
N GLU A 112 -13.97 0.24 -9.93
CA GLU A 112 -15.32 -0.03 -10.46
C GLU A 112 -16.39 -0.06 -9.35
N ARG A 113 -16.05 -0.60 -8.18
CA ARG A 113 -16.98 -0.66 -7.04
C ARG A 113 -17.16 0.67 -6.31
N ASN A 114 -16.14 1.52 -6.32
CA ASN A 114 -16.09 2.70 -5.43
C ASN A 114 -16.20 4.04 -6.14
N LEU A 115 -16.24 4.05 -7.47
CA LEU A 115 -16.39 5.26 -8.28
C LEU A 115 -17.75 5.34 -8.96
N HIS A 116 -18.36 6.51 -8.86
CA HIS A 116 -19.55 6.84 -9.65
C HIS A 116 -19.10 7.28 -11.06
N ASN A 117 -19.77 6.78 -12.10
CA ASN A 117 -19.50 7.12 -13.51
C ASN A 117 -18.08 6.78 -14.03
N ASN A 118 -17.39 5.80 -13.42
CA ASN A 118 -16.07 5.31 -13.86
C ASN A 118 -14.99 6.40 -13.99
N LYS A 119 -15.06 7.46 -13.17
CA LYS A 119 -14.10 8.58 -13.19
C LYS A 119 -13.75 9.07 -11.79
N ILE A 120 -12.52 9.59 -11.64
CA ILE A 120 -12.10 10.39 -10.49
C ILE A 120 -11.72 11.78 -11.00
N ARG A 121 -12.45 12.80 -10.56
CA ARG A 121 -12.33 14.17 -11.12
C ARG A 121 -12.52 14.11 -12.65
N THR A 122 -11.49 14.42 -13.41
CA THR A 122 -11.49 14.38 -14.89
C THR A 122 -10.91 13.09 -15.48
N LEU A 123 -10.33 12.21 -14.66
CA LEU A 123 -9.62 11.01 -15.11
C LEU A 123 -10.54 9.79 -15.19
N ARG A 124 -10.42 9.00 -16.26
CA ARG A 124 -11.10 7.70 -16.38
C ARG A 124 -10.31 6.63 -15.66
N ILE A 125 -11.00 5.55 -15.28
CA ILE A 125 -10.38 4.34 -14.72
C ILE A 125 -9.23 3.86 -15.62
N ASP A 126 -9.41 3.82 -16.94
CA ASP A 126 -8.36 3.39 -17.88
C ASP A 126 -7.07 4.20 -17.77
N ASP A 127 -7.18 5.51 -17.59
CA ASP A 127 -6.03 6.42 -17.47
C ASP A 127 -5.29 6.15 -16.13
N ILE A 128 -6.05 5.92 -15.05
CA ILE A 128 -5.51 5.53 -13.74
C ILE A 128 -4.81 4.19 -13.82
N MET A 129 -5.42 3.19 -14.48
CA MET A 129 -4.86 1.85 -14.64
C MET A 129 -3.58 1.86 -15.49
N ARG A 130 -3.51 2.70 -16.52
CA ARG A 130 -2.27 2.89 -17.31
C ARG A 130 -1.14 3.46 -16.46
N MET A 131 -1.43 4.47 -15.64
CA MET A 131 -0.44 5.04 -14.72
C MET A 131 0.00 4.02 -13.65
N ALA A 132 -0.94 3.26 -13.08
CA ALA A 132 -0.61 2.23 -12.09
C ALA A 132 0.28 1.13 -12.68
N ARG A 133 -0.04 0.67 -13.90
CA ARG A 133 0.78 -0.28 -14.64
C ARG A 133 2.18 0.27 -14.89
N LEU A 134 2.28 1.53 -15.34
CA LEU A 134 3.57 2.18 -15.54
C LEU A 134 4.40 2.21 -14.25
N VAL A 135 3.82 2.56 -13.11
CA VAL A 135 4.52 2.54 -11.80
C VAL A 135 5.01 1.14 -11.45
N LEU A 136 4.18 0.11 -11.65
CA LEU A 136 4.56 -1.28 -11.33
C LEU A 136 5.59 -1.88 -12.30
N ASP A 137 5.60 -1.43 -13.56
CA ASP A 137 6.55 -1.88 -14.59
C ASP A 137 7.91 -1.16 -14.46
N THR A 138 7.94 0.02 -13.85
CA THR A 138 9.15 0.84 -13.66
C THR A 138 9.82 0.63 -12.30
N ASN A 139 9.57 -0.51 -11.64
CA ASN A 139 10.25 -0.89 -10.41
C ASN A 139 11.67 -1.43 -10.68
N ILE A 140 12.50 -0.57 -11.27
CA ILE A 140 13.90 -0.85 -11.64
C ILE A 140 14.80 -0.13 -10.65
N PHE A 141 15.79 -0.85 -10.11
CA PHE A 141 16.74 -0.33 -9.14
C PHE A 141 18.13 -0.92 -9.38
N CYS A 142 19.15 -0.24 -8.85
CA CYS A 142 20.53 -0.71 -8.87
C CYS A 142 21.05 -0.94 -7.44
N LEU A 143 22.04 -1.82 -7.32
CA LEU A 143 22.78 -1.96 -6.08
C LEU A 143 23.77 -0.80 -5.96
N ARG A 144 23.76 -0.08 -4.85
CA ARG A 144 24.80 0.91 -4.57
C ARG A 144 26.11 0.14 -4.28
N LYS A 145 27.13 0.35 -5.12
CA LYS A 145 28.48 -0.20 -4.93
C LYS A 145 29.13 0.38 -3.69
#